data_AF-A0A915D812-F1
#
_entry.id   AF-A0A915D812-F1
#
_cell.length_a   1.000
_cell.length_b   1.000
_cell.length_c   1.000
_cell.angle_alpha   90.00
_cell.angle_beta   90.00
_cell.angle_gamma   90.00
#
_symmetry.space_group_name_H-M   'P 1'
#
loop_
_entity.id
_entity.type
_entity.pdbx_description
1 polymer ?
#
loop_
_entity_poly.entity_id
_entity_poly.type
_entity_poly.pdbx_seq_one_letter_code
_entity_poly.pdbx_strand_id
1 'polypeptide(L)'
;MKPFSGHGLSLERRRFNYRMSRCRRLIENVFGMLALKWRIVLSGIEARPETADWIVKAAVCLHNFILEEHTNYDPRRLADDGDEDNGIWRLLLNNQLPNISCQVQAPKAGKEAILTRETLVNYLSGRGSVDWQEKMI
;
A
#
# COMPACT_ATOMS: atom_id res chain seq x y z
N MET A 1 -7.87 4.31 -5.41
CA MET A 1 -8.98 4.01 -6.35
C MET A 1 -9.92 2.97 -5.75
N LYS A 2 -11.24 3.05 -5.99
CA LYS A 2 -12.23 2.11 -5.39
C LYS A 2 -12.30 0.79 -6.18
N PRO A 3 -12.24 -0.39 -5.52
CA PRO A 3 -12.36 -1.67 -6.20
C PRO A 3 -13.77 -1.84 -6.78
N PHE A 4 -13.93 -2.75 -7.73
CA PHE A 4 -15.27 -3.19 -8.13
C PHE A 4 -15.91 -3.97 -6.98
N SER A 5 -17.15 -3.64 -6.65
CA SER A 5 -17.97 -4.26 -5.61
C SER A 5 -19.02 -5.17 -6.21
N GLY A 6 -19.48 -6.17 -5.46
CA GLY A 6 -20.54 -7.10 -5.86
C GLY A 6 -20.04 -8.51 -6.16
N HIS A 7 -20.98 -9.46 -6.24
CA HIS A 7 -20.73 -10.83 -6.64
C HIS A 7 -20.83 -11.00 -8.16
N GLY A 8 -20.14 -11.99 -8.73
CA GLY A 8 -20.19 -12.26 -10.18
C GLY A 8 -19.43 -11.23 -11.04
N LEU A 9 -18.30 -10.71 -10.55
CA LEU A 9 -17.46 -9.82 -11.34
C LEU A 9 -16.92 -10.53 -12.60
N SER A 10 -16.85 -9.80 -13.71
CA SER A 10 -16.15 -10.28 -14.90
C SER A 10 -14.69 -10.60 -14.58
N LEU A 11 -14.11 -11.51 -15.35
CA LEU A 11 -12.72 -11.95 -15.20
C LEU A 11 -11.74 -10.76 -15.15
N GLU A 12 -11.92 -9.80 -16.05
CA GLU A 12 -11.13 -8.58 -16.14
C GLU A 12 -11.23 -7.72 -14.87
N ARG A 13 -12.44 -7.57 -14.32
CA ARG A 13 -12.67 -6.81 -13.08
C ARG A 13 -12.08 -7.53 -11.86
N ARG A 14 -12.07 -8.87 -11.85
CA ARG A 14 -11.37 -9.68 -10.84
C ARG A 14 -9.86 -9.48 -10.92
N ARG A 15 -9.26 -9.60 -12.11
CA ARG A 15 -7.82 -9.31 -12.36
C ARG A 15 -7.45 -7.91 -11.90
N PHE A 16 -8.24 -6.91 -12.29
CA PHE A 16 -8.06 -5.53 -11.87
C PHE A 16 -8.06 -5.40 -10.32
N ASN A 17 -9.07 -5.95 -9.65
CA ASN A 17 -9.17 -5.88 -8.20
C ASN A 17 -7.96 -6.56 -7.51
N TYR A 18 -7.52 -7.71 -8.04
CA TYR A 18 -6.35 -8.43 -7.54
C TYR A 18 -5.07 -7.59 -7.67
N ARG A 19 -4.80 -7.03 -8.86
CA ARG A 19 -3.64 -6.14 -9.08
C ARG A 19 -3.69 -4.93 -8.17
N MET A 20 -4.87 -4.33 -8.02
CA MET A 20 -5.03 -3.16 -7.17
C MET A 20 -4.80 -3.50 -5.69
N SER A 21 -5.20 -4.69 -5.23
CA SER A 21 -4.86 -5.21 -3.90
C SER A 21 -3.34 -5.41 -3.73
N ARG A 22 -2.67 -6.05 -4.71
CA ARG A 22 -1.20 -6.21 -4.71
C ARG A 22 -0.47 -4.86 -4.62
N CYS A 23 -0.90 -3.86 -5.38
CA CYS A 23 -0.33 -2.51 -5.30
C CYS A 23 -0.54 -1.88 -3.92
N ARG A 24 -1.72 -2.03 -3.32
CA ARG A 24 -1.96 -1.54 -1.95
C ARG A 24 -1.08 -2.22 -0.93
N ARG A 25 -0.95 -3.56 -0.97
CA ARG A 25 -0.08 -4.32 -0.07
C ARG A 25 1.36 -3.80 -0.12
N LEU A 26 1.90 -3.56 -1.31
CA LEU A 26 3.23 -2.95 -1.48
C LEU A 26 3.33 -1.59 -0.79
N ILE A 27 2.37 -0.70 -1.03
CA ILE A 27 2.35 0.65 -0.44
C ILE A 27 2.24 0.57 1.09
N GLU A 28 1.32 -0.24 1.60
CA GLU A 28 1.12 -0.47 3.04
C GLU A 28 2.39 -1.01 3.71
N ASN A 29 3.06 -1.99 3.09
CA ASN A 29 4.33 -2.51 3.59
C ASN A 29 5.41 -1.42 3.70
N VAL A 30 5.56 -0.60 2.66
CA VAL A 30 6.56 0.49 2.66
C VAL A 30 6.26 1.48 3.78
N PHE A 31 5.01 1.93 3.93
CA PHE A 31 4.63 2.84 5.01
C PHE A 31 4.78 2.19 6.39
N GLY A 32 4.42 0.93 6.53
CA GLY A 32 4.55 0.18 7.77
C GLY A 32 6.00 0.04 8.24
N MET A 33 6.91 -0.30 7.32
CA MET A 33 8.34 -0.38 7.59
C MET A 33 8.95 0.99 7.89
N LEU A 34 8.56 2.02 7.14
CA LEU A 34 8.98 3.40 7.40
C LEU A 34 8.55 3.84 8.81
N ALA A 35 7.31 3.53 9.19
CA ALA A 35 6.74 3.90 10.48
C ALA A 35 7.33 3.13 11.66
N LEU A 36 7.66 1.85 11.48
CA LEU A 36 8.37 1.04 12.47
C LEU A 36 9.75 1.64 12.81
N LYS A 37 10.44 2.20 11.81
CA LYS A 37 11.76 2.83 12.00
C LYS A 37 11.66 4.28 12.49
N TRP A 38 10.74 5.05 11.90
CA TRP A 38 10.61 6.49 12.12
C TRP A 38 9.27 6.81 12.78
N ARG A 39 9.22 6.75 14.12
CA ARG A 39 7.97 6.95 14.88
C ARG A 39 7.31 8.32 14.64
N ILE A 40 8.04 9.30 14.14
CA ILE A 40 7.51 10.63 13.78
C ILE A 40 6.39 10.57 12.73
N VAL A 41 6.35 9.53 11.89
CA VAL A 41 5.27 9.37 10.89
C VAL A 41 4.01 8.68 11.45
N LEU A 42 4.04 8.24 12.71
CA LEU A 42 2.91 7.57 13.37
C LEU A 42 1.92 8.51 14.03
N SER A 43 2.34 9.74 14.32
CA SER A 43 1.51 10.79 14.88
C SER A 43 1.40 11.96 13.90
N GLY A 44 0.46 12.86 14.16
CA GLY A 44 0.49 14.17 13.49
C GLY A 44 1.85 14.82 13.69
N ILE A 45 2.45 15.31 12.60
CA ILE A 45 3.71 16.05 12.67
C ILE A 45 3.37 17.46 13.13
N GLU A 46 3.76 17.82 14.36
CA GLU A 46 3.58 19.16 14.94
C GLU A 46 4.59 20.16 14.35
N ALA A 47 4.48 20.39 13.04
CA ALA A 47 5.31 21.33 12.31
C ALA A 47 4.48 22.05 11.24
N ARG A 48 5.01 23.16 10.71
CA ARG A 48 4.41 23.79 9.53
C ARG A 48 4.46 22.83 8.34
N PRO A 49 3.49 22.88 7.40
CA PRO A 49 3.45 21.97 6.25
C PRO A 49 4.76 21.90 5.47
N GLU A 50 5.46 23.01 5.32
CA GLU A 50 6.74 23.07 4.60
C GLU A 50 7.82 22.30 5.35
N THR A 51 7.87 22.40 6.68
CA THR A 51 8.80 21.65 7.53
C THR A 51 8.43 20.17 7.58
N ALA A 52 7.14 19.84 7.63
CA ALA A 52 6.67 18.45 7.59
C ALA A 52 7.09 17.74 6.29
N ASP A 53 7.02 18.44 5.14
CA ASP A 53 7.51 17.92 3.86
C ASP A 53 9.02 17.59 3.91
N TRP A 54 9.84 18.48 4.48
CA TRP A 54 11.26 18.21 4.69
C TRP A 54 11.53 17.03 5.64
N ILE A 55 10.76 16.90 6.72
CA ILE A 55 10.86 15.78 7.66
C ILE A 55 10.58 14.45 6.93
N VAL A 56 9.50 14.39 6.15
CA VAL A 56 9.14 13.19 5.40
C VAL A 56 10.22 12.83 4.38
N LYS A 57 10.73 13.82 3.62
CA LYS A 57 11.82 13.62 2.66
C LYS A 57 13.08 13.09 3.34
N ALA A 58 13.49 13.70 4.46
CA ALA A 58 14.65 13.27 5.22
C ALA A 58 14.49 11.83 5.75
N ALA A 59 13.31 11.48 6.27
CA ALA A 59 13.03 10.12 6.73
C ALA A 59 13.15 9.08 5.61
N VAL A 60 12.67 9.40 4.40
CA VAL A 60 12.81 8.53 3.22
C VAL A 60 14.27 8.40 2.79
N CYS A 61 15.01 9.50 2.71
CA CYS A 61 16.44 9.47 2.36
C CYS A 61 17.26 8.64 3.36
N LEU A 62 17.05 8.86 4.66
CA LEU A 62 17.71 8.10 5.71
C LEU A 62 17.32 6.62 5.69
N HIS A 63 16.04 6.31 5.41
CA HIS A 63 15.59 4.93 5.27
C HIS A 63 16.33 4.21 4.14
N ASN A 64 16.42 4.85 2.97
CA ASN A 64 17.14 4.31 1.81
C ASN A 64 18.64 4.15 2.07
N PHE A 65 19.25 5.10 2.77
CA PHE A 65 20.66 4.98 3.18
C PHE A 65 20.88 3.80 4.12
N ILE A 66 20.02 3.61 5.12
CA ILE A 66 20.10 2.48 6.06
C ILE A 66 19.93 1.14 5.35
N LEU A 67 19.04 1.08 4.36
CA LEU A 67 18.82 -0.08 3.50
C LEU A 67 20.07 -0.48 2.70
N GLU A 68 20.86 0.51 2.27
CA GLU A 68 22.07 0.29 1.49
C GLU A 68 23.26 -0.13 2.36
N GLU A 69 23.41 0.48 3.55
CA GLU A 69 24.58 0.29 4.41
C GLU A 69 24.46 -0.87 5.43
N HIS A 70 23.26 -1.19 5.92
CA HIS A 70 23.10 -2.16 7.01
C HIS A 70 22.68 -3.56 6.53
N THR A 71 23.59 -4.53 6.67
CA THR A 71 23.31 -5.97 6.39
C THR A 71 22.25 -6.59 7.31
N ASN A 72 22.00 -5.99 8.48
CA ASN A 72 21.11 -6.55 9.49
C ASN A 72 19.66 -6.04 9.39
N TYR A 73 19.39 -5.07 8.51
CA TYR A 73 18.04 -4.62 8.23
C TYR A 73 17.54 -5.31 6.95
N ASP A 74 16.71 -6.36 7.11
CA ASP A 74 16.12 -7.08 5.98
C ASP A 74 14.61 -6.76 5.87
N PRO A 75 14.21 -5.87 4.94
CA PRO A 75 12.81 -5.56 4.67
C PRO A 75 11.98 -6.77 4.31
N ARG A 76 12.57 -7.81 3.70
CA ARG A 76 11.84 -8.98 3.22
C ARG A 76 11.29 -9.80 4.38
N ARG A 77 12.00 -9.81 5.52
CA ARG A 77 11.53 -10.47 6.75
C ARG A 77 10.42 -9.68 7.44
N LEU A 78 10.32 -8.38 7.17
CA LEU A 78 9.34 -7.50 7.80
C LEU A 78 8.06 -7.38 6.98
N ALA A 79 8.17 -7.36 5.65
CA ALA A 79 7.07 -7.13 4.72
C ALA A 79 6.09 -8.31 4.62
N ASP A 80 4.84 -7.99 4.29
CA ASP A 80 3.82 -8.95 3.87
C ASP A 80 4.08 -9.37 2.40
N ASP A 81 4.46 -10.62 2.16
CA ASP A 81 4.89 -11.11 0.85
C ASP A 81 3.74 -11.61 -0.04
N GLY A 82 2.62 -12.03 0.55
CA GLY A 82 1.61 -12.75 -0.21
C GLY A 82 0.86 -13.78 0.60
N ASP A 83 1.58 -14.46 1.47
CA ASP A 83 1.18 -15.72 2.10
C ASP A 83 0.48 -15.51 3.46
N GLU A 84 0.23 -16.57 4.23
CA GLU A 84 -0.56 -16.57 5.48
C GLU A 84 -0.09 -15.56 6.54
N ASP A 85 1.13 -15.04 6.43
CA ASP A 85 1.69 -14.06 7.35
C ASP A 85 1.41 -12.62 6.89
N ASN A 86 0.59 -11.90 7.68
CA ASN A 86 0.21 -10.50 7.44
C ASN A 86 1.36 -9.47 7.57
N GLY A 87 2.62 -9.87 7.39
CA GLY A 87 3.83 -9.05 7.55
C GLY A 87 4.17 -8.75 9.01
N ILE A 88 5.40 -9.08 9.42
CA ILE A 88 5.87 -8.91 10.81
C ILE A 88 5.78 -7.44 11.28
N TRP A 89 5.94 -6.47 10.37
CA TRP A 89 5.83 -5.05 10.71
C TRP A 89 4.49 -4.71 11.35
N ARG A 90 3.37 -5.34 10.94
CA ARG A 90 2.04 -5.07 11.52
C ARG A 90 1.97 -5.48 12.98
N LEU A 91 2.54 -6.65 13.31
CA LEU A 91 2.60 -7.14 14.69
C LEU A 91 3.45 -6.21 15.57
N LEU A 92 4.63 -5.82 15.08
CA LEU A 92 5.53 -4.93 15.81
C LEU A 92 4.93 -3.54 16.04
N LEU A 93 4.11 -3.05 15.09
CA LEU A 93 3.47 -1.75 15.19
C LEU A 93 2.19 -1.76 16.04
N ASN A 94 1.37 -2.83 15.97
CA ASN A 94 0.15 -2.98 16.75
C ASN A 94 0.42 -3.00 18.27
N ASN A 95 1.60 -3.46 18.68
CA ASN A 95 2.04 -3.38 20.08
C ASN A 95 2.39 -1.95 20.53
N GLN A 96 2.44 -0.98 19.62
CA GLN A 96 2.91 0.39 19.87
C GLN A 96 1.85 1.48 19.64
N LEU A 97 0.66 1.15 19.11
CA LEU A 97 -0.36 2.13 18.75
C LEU A 97 -1.76 1.68 19.21
N PRO A 98 -2.61 2.60 19.71
CA PRO A 98 -4.02 2.30 19.92
C PRO A 98 -4.69 1.99 18.58
N ASN A 99 -5.63 1.05 18.61
CA ASN A 99 -6.34 0.55 17.44
C ASN A 99 -7.23 1.66 16.84
N ILE A 100 -6.72 2.41 15.86
CA ILE A 100 -7.51 3.44 15.15
C ILE A 100 -8.37 2.72 14.11
N SER A 101 -9.55 2.25 14.51
CA SER A 101 -10.56 1.73 13.60
C SER A 101 -11.29 2.88 12.88
N CYS A 102 -10.62 3.51 11.91
CA CYS A 102 -11.30 4.46 11.04
C CYS A 102 -11.99 3.70 9.89
N GLN A 103 -13.20 3.19 10.12
CA GLN A 103 -14.06 2.70 9.04
C GLN A 103 -14.63 3.89 8.26
N VAL A 104 -13.78 4.57 7.49
CA VAL A 104 -14.23 5.61 6.58
C VAL A 104 -14.93 4.95 5.40
N GLN A 105 -16.25 5.03 5.36
CA GLN A 105 -16.99 4.70 4.15
C GLN A 105 -16.57 5.67 3.04
N ALA A 106 -15.81 5.15 2.09
CA ALA A 106 -15.38 5.95 0.95
C ALA A 106 -16.62 6.41 0.14
N PRO A 107 -16.75 7.71 -0.17
CA PRO A 107 -17.88 8.24 -0.91
C PRO A 107 -18.05 7.56 -2.28
N LYS A 108 -19.22 7.73 -2.90
CA LYS A 108 -19.46 7.26 -4.26
C LYS A 108 -18.42 7.90 -5.20
N ALA A 109 -17.83 7.09 -6.07
CA ALA A 109 -16.83 7.56 -7.03
C ALA A 109 -17.49 8.51 -8.04
N GLY A 110 -16.84 9.64 -8.32
CA GLY A 110 -17.25 10.55 -9.39
C GLY A 110 -17.12 9.92 -10.77
N LYS A 111 -17.76 10.52 -11.78
CA LYS A 111 -17.77 10.00 -13.17
C LYS A 111 -16.37 9.81 -13.73
N GLU A 112 -15.49 10.81 -13.55
CA GLU A 112 -14.08 10.73 -13.97
C GLU A 112 -13.33 9.56 -13.32
N ALA A 113 -13.53 9.33 -12.02
CA ALA A 113 -12.88 8.23 -11.33
C ALA A 113 -13.37 6.85 -11.82
N ILE A 114 -14.64 6.76 -12.24
CA ILE A 114 -15.19 5.56 -12.87
C ILE A 114 -14.55 5.36 -14.25
N LEU A 115 -14.47 6.42 -15.06
CA LEU A 115 -13.83 6.37 -16.38
C LEU A 115 -12.37 5.94 -16.29
N THR A 116 -11.56 6.57 -15.43
CA THR A 116 -10.17 6.19 -15.22
C THR A 116 -10.02 4.73 -14.81
N ARG A 117 -10.93 4.22 -13.96
CA ARG A 117 -10.92 2.80 -13.57
C ARG A 117 -11.22 1.89 -14.75
N GLU A 118 -12.22 2.19 -15.57
CA GLU A 118 -12.55 1.40 -16.77
C GLU A 118 -11.41 1.45 -17.81
N THR A 119 -10.79 2.62 -18.03
CA THR A 119 -9.58 2.75 -18.88
C THR A 119 -8.45 1.86 -18.37
N LEU A 120 -8.24 1.81 -17.06
CA LEU A 120 -7.22 0.94 -16.45
C LEU A 120 -7.57 -0.54 -16.58
N VAL A 121 -8.84 -0.94 -16.47
CA VAL A 121 -9.25 -2.33 -16.74
C VAL A 121 -8.85 -2.72 -18.16
N ASN A 122 -9.22 -1.90 -19.15
CA ASN A 122 -8.92 -2.18 -20.56
C ASN A 122 -7.41 -2.28 -20.81
N TYR A 123 -6.64 -1.36 -20.23
CA TYR A 123 -5.18 -1.38 -20.36
C TYR A 123 -4.56 -2.63 -19.74
N LEU A 124 -4.94 -2.98 -18.51
CA LEU A 124 -4.36 -4.08 -17.75
C LEU A 124 -4.77 -5.46 -18.28
N SER A 125 -5.93 -5.56 -18.93
CA SER A 125 -6.38 -6.77 -19.65
C SER A 125 -5.70 -6.94 -21.01
N GLY A 126 -5.35 -5.83 -21.67
CA GLY A 126 -4.71 -5.82 -22.99
C GLY A 126 -3.19 -5.67 -22.90
N ARG A 127 -2.68 -4.49 -23.27
CA ARG A 127 -1.23 -4.20 -23.36
C ARG A 127 -0.47 -4.39 -22.04
N GLY A 128 -1.13 -4.16 -20.91
CA GLY A 128 -0.54 -4.26 -19.58
C GLY A 128 -0.70 -5.64 -18.94
N SER A 129 -1.12 -6.66 -19.70
CA SER A 129 -1.31 -8.03 -19.23
C SER A 129 0.00 -8.65 -18.72
N VAL A 130 -0.09 -9.48 -17.69
CA VAL A 130 1.05 -10.12 -17.03
C VAL A 130 0.75 -11.58 -16.70
N ASP A 131 1.71 -12.48 -16.89
CA ASP A 131 1.50 -13.93 -16.85
C ASP A 131 0.98 -14.45 -15.50
N TRP A 132 1.38 -13.80 -14.40
CA TRP A 132 0.98 -14.20 -13.05
C TRP A 132 -0.45 -13.81 -12.68
N GLN A 133 -1.12 -12.93 -13.44
CA GLN A 133 -2.47 -12.48 -13.08
C GLN A 133 -3.55 -13.56 -13.30
N GLU A 134 -3.22 -14.60 -14.06
CA GLU A 134 -4.11 -15.75 -14.33
C GLU A 134 -4.06 -16.81 -13.21
N LYS A 135 -2.96 -16.87 -12.45
CA LYS A 135 -2.72 -17.94 -11.47
C LYS A 135 -3.49 -17.77 -10.16
N MET A 136 -4.20 -16.66 -9.99
CA MET A 136 -4.76 -16.20 -8.70
C MET A 136 -6.28 -15.95 -8.74
N ILE A 137 -6.98 -16.42 -9.78
CA ILE A 137 -8.43 -16.24 -10.01
C ILE A 137 -9.18 -17.56 -9.88
#